data_AF-A0A917HDD3-F1
#
_entry.id   AF-A0A917HDD3-F1
#
_cell.length_a   1.000
_cell.length_b   1.000
_cell.length_c   1.000
_cell.angle_alpha   90.00
_cell.angle_beta   90.00
_cell.angle_gamma   90.00
#
_symmetry.space_group_name_H-M   'P 1'
#
loop_
_entity.id
_entity.type
_entity.pdbx_description
1 polymer ?
#
loop_
_entity_poly.entity_id
_entity_poly.type
_entity_poly.pdbx_seq_one_letter_code
_entity_poly.pdbx_strand_id
1 'polypeptide(L)'
;MHTTEGTIGVSATGQLDATSLRKILHAMPEGTWELVCHPGYNDAALNAITTRLRATREVEREALLQEIPQAIRTVSGLELIHYGQIGQPHRDYERSL
;
A
#
# COMPACT_ATOMS: atom_id res chain seq x y z
N MET A 1 -20.61 -3.04 -11.91
CA MET A 1 -19.19 -3.40 -11.74
C MET A 1 -18.50 -2.15 -11.22
N HIS A 2 -17.85 -2.22 -10.06
CA HIS A 2 -17.10 -1.10 -9.50
C HIS A 2 -15.60 -1.37 -9.66
N THR A 3 -14.83 -0.29 -9.72
CA THR A 3 -13.36 -0.29 -9.82
C THR A 3 -12.84 0.85 -8.93
N THR A 4 -11.55 0.82 -8.62
CA THR A 4 -10.86 1.98 -8.05
C THR A 4 -10.92 3.17 -9.01
N GLU A 5 -10.85 4.37 -8.47
CA GLU A 5 -10.77 5.63 -9.24
C GLU A 5 -9.39 5.84 -9.85
N GLY A 6 -8.38 5.14 -9.33
CA GLY A 6 -7.09 4.97 -9.98
C GLY A 6 -6.20 3.97 -9.27
N THR A 7 -5.02 3.79 -9.86
CA THR A 7 -3.94 2.94 -9.34
C THR A 7 -2.69 3.77 -9.16
N ILE A 8 -2.07 3.64 -8.00
CA ILE A 8 -0.83 4.31 -7.61
C ILE A 8 0.28 3.27 -7.56
N GLY A 9 1.37 3.56 -8.26
CA GLY A 9 2.59 2.77 -8.23
C GLY A 9 3.79 3.67 -8.46
N VAL A 10 4.97 3.22 -8.05
CA VAL A 10 6.22 3.96 -8.30
C VAL A 10 6.72 3.60 -9.70
N SER A 11 6.68 4.57 -10.63
CA SER A 11 7.05 4.37 -12.05
C SER A 11 8.47 3.84 -12.26
N ALA A 12 9.36 4.08 -11.29
CA ALA A 12 10.65 3.41 -11.17
C ALA A 12 10.53 2.18 -10.27
N THR A 13 10.52 0.99 -10.89
CA THR A 13 10.36 -0.29 -10.18
C THR A 13 11.39 -0.47 -9.07
N GLY A 14 10.93 -0.83 -7.87
CA GLY A 14 11.77 -1.12 -6.72
C GLY A 14 12.24 0.09 -5.92
N GLN A 15 11.57 1.25 -6.06
CA GLN A 15 11.80 2.46 -5.24
C GLN A 15 10.66 2.79 -4.27
N LEU A 16 9.75 1.83 -3.99
CA LEU A 16 8.77 2.00 -2.94
C LEU A 16 9.41 1.63 -1.59
N ASP A 17 9.63 2.66 -0.77
CA ASP A 17 10.24 2.62 0.56
C ASP A 17 9.39 3.42 1.57
N ALA A 18 9.78 3.43 2.84
CA ALA A 18 9.06 4.13 3.90
C ALA A 18 8.90 5.65 3.66
N THR A 19 9.82 6.29 2.92
CA THR A 19 9.77 7.73 2.63
C THR A 19 8.82 8.04 1.48
N SER A 20 8.89 7.26 0.40
CA SER A 20 8.03 7.40 -0.77
C SER A 20 6.60 6.96 -0.47
N LEU A 21 6.39 5.86 0.26
CA LEU A 21 5.07 5.42 0.71
C LEU A 21 4.38 6.46 1.60
N ARG A 22 5.08 7.00 2.60
CA ARG A 22 4.55 8.10 3.44
C ARG A 22 4.13 9.29 2.59
N LYS A 23 4.97 9.73 1.65
CA LYS A 23 4.66 10.85 0.75
C LYS A 23 3.44 10.58 -0.12
N ILE A 24 3.28 9.36 -0.63
CA ILE A 24 2.09 8.93 -1.39
C ILE A 24 0.85 9.05 -0.50
N LEU A 25 0.82 8.39 0.65
CA LEU A 25 -0.36 8.33 1.53
C LEU A 25 -0.82 9.72 2.02
N HIS A 26 0.10 10.68 2.19
CA HIS A 26 -0.24 12.07 2.55
C HIS A 26 -0.59 12.98 1.36
N ALA A 27 -0.35 12.56 0.12
CA ALA A 27 -0.62 13.34 -1.10
C ALA A 27 -1.75 12.77 -1.96
N MET A 28 -2.35 11.64 -1.56
CA MET A 28 -3.47 11.02 -2.24
C MET A 28 -4.70 11.94 -2.25
N PRO A 29 -5.37 12.14 -3.41
CA PRO A 29 -6.68 12.77 -3.43
C PRO A 29 -7.72 11.93 -2.69
N GLU A 30 -8.81 12.55 -2.28
CA GLU A 30 -10.03 11.84 -1.87
C GLU A 30 -10.45 10.84 -2.96
N GLY A 31 -10.89 9.65 -2.54
CA GLY A 31 -11.31 8.58 -3.44
C GLY A 31 -10.77 7.20 -3.07
N THR A 32 -11.15 6.20 -3.85
CA THR A 32 -10.77 4.80 -3.71
C THR A 32 -9.62 4.45 -4.64
N TRP A 33 -8.43 4.21 -4.08
CA TRP A 33 -7.19 3.98 -4.85
C TRP A 33 -6.58 2.60 -4.59
N GLU A 34 -6.00 1.99 -5.62
CA GLU A 34 -5.15 0.80 -5.51
C GLU A 34 -3.68 1.21 -5.30
N LEU A 35 -2.97 0.62 -4.32
CA LEU A 35 -1.52 0.72 -4.21
C LEU A 35 -0.84 -0.55 -4.75
N VAL A 36 -0.16 -0.45 -5.90
CA VAL A 36 0.60 -1.57 -6.47
C VAL A 36 1.97 -1.67 -5.79
N CYS A 37 2.22 -2.83 -5.21
CA CYS A 37 3.46 -3.17 -4.51
C CYS A 37 3.77 -4.67 -4.64
N HIS A 38 5.01 -5.05 -4.35
CA HIS A 38 5.54 -6.41 -4.45
C HIS A 38 6.26 -6.86 -3.17
N PRO A 39 5.68 -6.70 -1.96
CA PRO A 39 6.33 -7.09 -0.72
C PRO A 39 6.63 -8.59 -0.70
N GLY A 40 7.78 -8.96 -0.13
CA GLY A 40 8.17 -10.37 0.00
C GLY A 40 9.49 -10.57 0.72
N TYR A 41 9.75 -11.79 1.17
CA TYR A 41 11.03 -12.20 1.73
C TYR A 41 12.00 -12.57 0.60
N ASN A 42 13.30 -12.30 0.78
CA ASN A 42 14.33 -12.81 -0.12
C ASN A 42 14.77 -14.22 0.29
N ASP A 43 13.81 -15.15 0.26
CA ASP A 43 14.00 -16.56 0.60
C ASP A 43 14.79 -17.34 -0.48
N ALA A 44 15.02 -18.63 -0.25
CA ALA A 44 15.77 -19.48 -1.17
C ALA A 44 15.11 -19.61 -2.56
N ALA A 45 13.77 -19.56 -2.65
CA ALA A 45 13.04 -19.64 -3.91
C ALA A 45 13.16 -18.33 -4.71
N LEU A 46 13.06 -17.18 -4.06
CA LEU A 46 13.32 -15.90 -4.72
C LEU A 46 14.80 -15.75 -5.10
N ASN A 47 15.73 -16.23 -4.28
CA ASN A 47 17.16 -16.24 -4.62
C ASN A 47 17.47 -17.08 -5.87
N ALA A 48 16.70 -18.12 -6.20
CA ALA A 48 16.82 -18.83 -7.48
C ALA A 48 16.42 -17.94 -8.69
N ILE A 49 15.25 -17.30 -8.62
CA ILE A 49 14.84 -16.18 -9.49
C ILE A 49 15.03 -16.45 -11.00
N THR A 50 15.73 -15.60 -11.79
CA THR A 50 16.64 -14.51 -11.43
C THR A 50 16.13 -13.11 -11.81
N THR A 51 16.35 -12.12 -10.93
CA THR A 51 15.91 -10.73 -11.11
C THR A 51 16.77 -9.73 -10.33
N ARG A 52 16.88 -8.48 -10.82
CA ARG A 52 17.59 -7.39 -10.14
C ARG A 52 16.75 -6.71 -9.04
N LEU A 53 15.47 -7.07 -8.93
CA LEU A 53 14.47 -6.49 -8.01
C LEU A 53 14.12 -7.44 -6.85
N ARG A 54 15.11 -8.14 -6.29
CA ARG A 54 14.90 -9.04 -5.13
C ARG A 54 14.88 -8.25 -3.82
N ALA A 55 15.98 -7.55 -3.52
CA ALA A 55 16.15 -6.76 -2.30
C ALA A 55 15.07 -5.68 -2.10
N THR A 56 14.49 -5.17 -3.20
CA THR A 56 13.44 -4.15 -3.14
C THR A 56 12.13 -4.69 -2.54
N ARG A 57 11.88 -6.01 -2.62
CA ARG A 57 10.68 -6.65 -2.04
C ARG A 57 10.68 -6.64 -0.51
N GLU A 58 11.85 -6.75 0.10
CA GLU A 58 11.99 -6.63 1.55
C GLU A 58 11.86 -5.19 2.01
N VAL A 59 12.41 -4.24 1.24
CA VAL A 59 12.22 -2.79 1.47
C VAL A 59 10.73 -2.42 1.38
N GLU A 60 10.03 -2.91 0.36
CA GLU A 60 8.58 -2.71 0.20
C GLU A 60 7.78 -3.34 1.36
N ARG A 61 8.16 -4.54 1.81
CA ARG A 61 7.51 -5.21 2.96
C ARG A 61 7.68 -4.41 4.25
N GLU A 62 8.89 -3.95 4.54
CA GLU A 62 9.17 -3.14 5.73
C GLU A 62 8.49 -1.77 5.67
N ALA A 63 8.47 -1.12 4.50
CA ALA A 63 7.76 0.13 4.29
C ALA A 63 6.25 -0.01 4.60
N LEU A 64 5.60 -1.05 4.08
CA LEU A 64 4.16 -1.27 4.32
C LEU A 64 3.86 -1.53 5.80
N LEU A 65 4.66 -2.34 6.48
CA LEU A 65 4.47 -2.64 7.91
C LEU A 65 4.72 -1.43 8.82
N GLN A 66 5.64 -0.54 8.43
CA GLN A 66 5.95 0.67 9.20
C GLN A 66 4.94 1.79 8.94
N GLU A 67 4.58 2.05 7.68
CA GLU A 67 3.82 3.24 7.30
C GLU A 67 2.30 3.05 7.31
N ILE A 68 1.78 1.92 6.82
CA ILE A 68 0.31 1.73 6.69
C ILE A 68 -0.39 1.84 8.06
N PRO A 69 0.07 1.19 9.16
CA PRO A 69 -0.58 1.34 10.45
C PRO A 69 -0.49 2.76 11.03
N GLN A 70 0.57 3.51 10.70
CA GLN A 70 0.70 4.90 11.14
C GLN A 70 -0.24 5.81 10.36
N ALA A 71 -0.28 5.68 9.03
CA ALA A 71 -1.12 6.48 8.16
C ALA A 71 -2.62 6.31 8.49
N ILE A 72 -3.10 5.09 8.75
CA ILE A 72 -4.49 4.83 9.19
C ILE A 72 -4.83 5.58 10.50
N ARG A 73 -3.83 5.88 11.35
CA ARG A 73 -4.02 6.65 12.59
C ARG A 73 -3.85 8.15 12.45
N THR A 74 -3.15 8.64 11.42
CA THR A 74 -2.73 10.05 11.29
C THR A 74 -3.26 10.77 10.06
N VAL A 75 -3.69 10.05 9.02
CA VAL A 75 -4.32 10.59 7.82
C VAL A 75 -5.82 10.47 7.98
N SER A 76 -6.49 11.60 8.26
CA SER A 76 -7.94 11.66 8.40
C SER A 76 -8.64 11.12 7.16
N GLY A 77 -9.54 10.15 7.34
CA GLY A 77 -10.31 9.53 6.26
C GLY A 77 -9.59 8.40 5.50
N LEU A 78 -8.34 8.05 5.85
CA LEU A 78 -7.65 6.92 5.22
C LEU A 78 -8.15 5.59 5.82
N GLU A 79 -8.89 4.81 5.02
CA GLU A 79 -9.28 3.43 5.33
C GLU A 79 -8.50 2.43 4.45
N LEU A 80 -8.10 1.30 5.04
CA LEU A 80 -7.60 0.16 4.26
C LEU A 80 -8.75 -0.80 3.97
N ILE A 81 -9.16 -0.87 2.70
CA ILE A 81 -10.27 -1.71 2.23
C ILE A 81 -9.79 -2.84 1.31
N HIS A 82 -10.65 -3.83 1.08
CA HIS A 82 -10.48 -4.84 0.04
C HIS A 82 -11.45 -4.62 -1.14
N TYR A 83 -11.16 -5.18 -2.33
CA TYR A 83 -12.00 -5.05 -3.53
C TYR A 83 -13.50 -5.30 -3.33
N GLY A 84 -13.89 -6.22 -2.43
CA GLY A 84 -15.30 -6.49 -2.12
C GLY A 84 -16.06 -5.36 -1.40
N GLN A 85 -15.38 -4.32 -0.91
CA GLN A 85 -15.98 -3.13 -0.28
C GLN A 85 -16.19 -1.98 -1.29
N ILE A 86 -15.61 -2.03 -2.50
CA ILE A 86 -15.71 -0.92 -3.44
C ILE A 86 -17.17 -0.74 -3.88
N GLY A 87 -17.69 0.48 -3.70
CA GLY A 87 -19.09 0.81 -3.96
C GLY A 87 -20.06 0.40 -2.85
N GLN A 88 -19.59 -0.16 -1.74
CA GLN A 88 -20.38 -0.28 -0.51
C GLN A 88 -20.25 1.01 0.33
N PRO A 89 -21.24 1.34 1.17
CA PRO A 89 -21.06 2.37 2.18
C PRO A 89 -19.88 2.02 3.08
N HIS A 90 -18.97 2.96 3.28
CA HIS A 90 -17.93 2.83 4.30
C HIS A 90 -18.60 2.61 5.64
N ARG A 91 -18.13 1.60 6.39
CA ARG A 91 -18.60 1.43 7.77
C ARG A 91 -17.88 2.46 8.59
N ASP A 92 -18.61 3.48 9.05
CA ASP A 92 -18.15 4.35 10.12
C ASP A 92 -17.64 3.44 11.25
N TYR A 93 -16.32 3.41 11.43
CA TYR A 93 -15.71 2.69 12.53
C TYR A 93 -16.05 3.49 13.78
N GLU A 94 -17.20 3.18 14.39
CA GLU A 94 -17.60 3.72 15.68
C GLU A 94 -16.47 3.48 16.67
N ARG A 95 -15.67 4.53 16.86
CA ARG A 95 -14.48 4.53 17.69
C ARG A 95 -14.93 4.43 19.13
N SER A 96 -15.16 3.19 19.56
CA SER A 96 -15.60 2.83 20.90
C SER A 96 -14.69 3.53 21.91
N LEU A 97 -15.32 4.25 22.84
CA LEU A 97 -14.66 5.09 23.85
C LEU A 97 -13.89 4.25 24.88
#